data_AF-X1NY38-F1
#
_entry.id   AF-X1NY38-F1
#
_cell.length_a   1.000
_cell.length_b   1.000
_cell.length_c   1.000
_cell.angle_alpha   90.00
_cell.angle_beta   90.00
_cell.angle_gamma   90.00
#
_symmetry.space_group_name_H-M   'P 1'
#
loop_
_entity.id
_entity.type
_entity.pdbx_description
1 polymer ?
#
loop_
_entity_poly.entity_id
_entity_poly.type
_entity_poly.pdbx_seq_one_letter_code
_entity_poly.pdbx_strand_id
1 'polypeptide(L)' 'GDKTRAEEILNKFKWGPTFLELNREPLEAYARAKDSTEIVILQRQFI' A
#
# COMPACT_ATOMS: atom_id res chain seq x y z
N GLY A 1 2.66 2.59 -8.41
CA GLY A 1 2.95 3.72 -7.50
C GLY A 1 4.45 3.87 -7.29
N ASP A 2 4.89 4.91 -6.57
CA ASP A 2 6.31 5.19 -6.28
C ASP A 2 6.68 4.67 -4.87
N LYS A 3 7.39 3.53 -4.82
CA LYS A 3 7.75 2.86 -3.56
C LYS A 3 8.83 3.61 -2.79
N THR A 4 9.86 4.09 -3.47
CA THR A 4 10.97 4.84 -2.85
C THR A 4 10.45 6.10 -2.16
N ARG A 5 9.58 6.86 -2.84
CA ARG A 5 8.99 8.05 -2.24
C ARG A 5 8.06 7.73 -1.06
N ALA A 6 7.33 6.62 -1.12
CA ALA A 6 6.50 6.17 0.01
C ALA A 6 7.37 5.84 1.24
N GLU A 7 8.49 5.14 1.04
CA GLU A 7 9.47 4.85 2.09
C GLU A 7 10.08 6.13 2.69
N GLU A 8 10.51 7.08 1.85
CA GLU A 8 11.04 8.38 2.30
C GLU A 8 10.05 9.18 3.16
N ILE A 9 8.77 9.15 2.79
CA ILE A 9 7.70 9.82 3.54
C ILE A 9 7.48 9.12 4.88
N LEU A 10 7.35 7.79 4.86
CA LEU A 10 6.97 7.01 6.04
C LEU A 10 8.12 6.87 7.05
N ASN A 11 9.37 6.86 6.60
CA ASN A 11 10.55 6.80 7.47
C ASN A 11 10.71 8.03 8.38
N LYS A 12 9.94 9.11 8.15
CA LYS A 12 9.85 10.25 9.09
C LYS A 12 9.12 9.89 10.39
N PHE A 13 8.38 8.78 10.39
CA PHE A 13 7.59 8.34 11.53
C PHE A 13 8.09 6.99 12.03
N LYS A 14 8.19 6.83 13.36
CA LYS A 14 8.63 5.57 13.99
C LYS A 14 7.77 4.36 13.59
N TRP A 15 6.49 4.58 13.28
CA TRP A 15 5.54 3.54 12.87
C TRP A 15 5.53 3.28 11.36
N GLY A 16 6.22 4.10 10.56
CA GLY A 16 6.19 4.02 9.10
C GLY A 16 6.64 2.68 8.53
N PRO A 17 7.79 2.12 8.97
CA PRO A 17 8.24 0.80 8.52
C PRO A 17 7.21 -0.30 8.85
N THR A 18 6.64 -0.28 10.05
CA THR A 18 5.61 -1.25 10.47
C THR A 18 4.34 -1.13 9.62
N PHE A 19 3.94 0.09 9.23
CA PHE A 19 2.81 0.28 8.31
C PHE A 19 3.06 -0.40 6.96
N LEU A 20 4.25 -0.21 6.38
CA LEU A 20 4.62 -0.84 5.11
C LEU A 20 4.66 -2.37 5.22
N GLU A 21 5.16 -2.89 6.33
CA GLU A 21 5.25 -4.32 6.58
C GLU A 21 3.86 -4.96 6.70
N LEU A 22 2.99 -4.39 7.56
CA LEU A 22 1.65 -4.92 7.81
C LEU A 22 0.75 -4.83 6.57
N ASN A 23 0.96 -3.83 5.71
CA ASN A 23 0.13 -3.59 4.53
C ASN A 23 0.80 -4.03 3.22
N ARG A 24 1.92 -4.77 3.27
CA ARG A 24 2.71 -5.14 2.08
C ARG A 24 1.84 -5.77 0.99
N GLU A 25 1.05 -6.78 1.33
CA GLU A 25 0.21 -7.50 0.37
C GLU A 25 -0.91 -6.62 -0.23
N PRO A 26 -1.72 -5.89 0.58
CA PRO A 26 -2.68 -4.90 0.04
C PRO A 26 -2.03 -3.84 -0.84
N LEU A 27 -0.91 -3.25 -0.42
CA LEU A 27 -0.21 -2.19 -1.16
C LEU A 27 0.31 -2.70 -2.51
N GLU A 28 0.82 -3.93 -2.55
CA GLU A 28 1.22 -4.57 -3.79
C GLU A 28 0.04 -4.87 -4.73
N ALA A 29 -1.10 -5.32 -4.18
CA ALA A 29 -2.31 -5.56 -4.97
C ALA A 29 -2.82 -4.25 -5.57
N TYR A 30 -2.93 -3.19 -4.77
CA TYR A 30 -3.36 -1.87 -5.23
C TYR A 30 -2.41 -1.26 -6.26
N ALA A 31 -1.10 -1.47 -6.12
CA ALA A 31 -0.12 -0.97 -7.08
C ALA A 31 -0.25 -1.61 -8.47
N ARG A 32 -0.88 -2.79 -8.58
CA ARG A 32 -1.13 -3.51 -9.85
C ARG A 32 -2.52 -3.28 -10.43
N ALA A 33 -3.43 -2.67 -9.68
CA ALA A 33 -4.79 -2.41 -10.13
C ALA A 33 -4.79 -1.49 -11.37
N LYS A 34 -5.60 -1.84 -12.36
CA LYS A 34 -5.76 -1.10 -13.62
C LYS A 34 -6.47 0.23 -13.41
N ASP A 35 -7.46 0.26 -12.52
CA ASP A 35 -8.31 1.42 -12.26
C ASP A 35 -8.94 1.38 -10.86
N SER A 36 -9.71 2.42 -10.54
CA SER A 36 -10.38 2.58 -9.25
C SER A 36 -11.44 1.51 -8.98
N THR A 37 -12.04 0.90 -10.01
CA THR A 37 -13.02 -0.18 -9.83
C THR A 37 -12.31 -1.41 -9.27
N GLU A 38 -11.14 -1.74 -9.82
CA GLU A 38 -10.33 -2.87 -9.35
C GLU A 38 -9.81 -2.66 -7.92
N ILE A 39 -9.44 -1.44 -7.54
CA ILE A 39 -9.08 -1.10 -6.15
C ILE A 39 -10.21 -1.46 -5.18
N VAL A 40 -11.45 -1.08 -5.49
CA VAL A 40 -12.62 -1.35 -4.63
C VAL A 40 -12.89 -2.86 -4.52
N ILE A 41 -12.65 -3.63 -5.58
CA ILE A 41 -12.79 -5.09 -5.57
C ILE A 41 -11.71 -5.72 -4.68
N LEU A 42 -10.44 -5.33 -4.87
CA LEU A 42 -9.31 -5.83 -4.08
C LEU A 42 -9.46 -5.51 -2.60
N GLN A 43 -9.97 -4.33 -2.25
CA GLN A 43 -10.17 -3.93 -0.86
C GLN A 43 -11.06 -4.91 -0.09
N ARG A 44 -12.04 -5.53 -0.74
CA ARG A 44 -12.93 -6.53 -0.12
C ARG A 44 -12.21 -7.82 0.30
N GLN A 45 -10.99 -8.06 -0.19
CA GLN A 45 -10.19 -9.23 0.16
C GLN A 45 -9.38 -9.04 1.45
N PHE A 46 -9.29 -7.81 1.95
CA PHE A 46 -8.45 -7.43 3.10
C PHE A 46 -9.23 -6.78 4.25
N ILE A 47 -10.57 -6.77 4.17
CA ILE A 47 -11.50 -6.29 5.22
C ILE A 47 -11.89 -7.44 6.14
#